data_AF-A0A3P1VAE3-F1
#
_entry.id   AF-A0A3P1VAE3-F1
#
_cell.length_a   1.000
_cell.length_b   1.000
_cell.length_c   1.000
_cell.angle_alpha   90.00
_cell.angle_beta   90.00
_cell.angle_gamma   90.00
#
_symmetry.space_group_name_H-M   'P 1'
#
loop_
_entity.id
_entity.type
_entity.pdbx_description
1 polymer ?
#
loop_
_entity_poly.entity_id
_entity_poly.type
_entity_poly.pdbx_seq_one_letter_code
_entity_poly.pdbx_strand_id
1 'polypeptide(L)'
;MTCLLDANVFIPAKNSYYAFDVAPGFWDWLEHVETSGKACSIDAVHRELLAGQDELSDWARSHKGFFFSPDQRTISWFQPLIQWAHQQHFTPAALNAFTASNADFLMVAHAAAYGLTVVTHEVADSGSRKRVKIPDACNAMGVSW
;
A
#
# COMPACT_ATOMS: atom_id res chain seq x y z
N MET A 1 -14.51 -1.81 -9.21
CA MET A 1 -13.32 -1.02 -8.85
C MET A 1 -12.84 -1.56 -7.52
N THR A 2 -11.57 -1.94 -7.46
CA THR A 2 -10.97 -2.61 -6.30
C THR A 2 -9.87 -1.71 -5.74
N CYS A 3 -9.90 -1.49 -4.43
CA CYS A 3 -9.01 -0.60 -3.72
C CYS A 3 -7.84 -1.38 -3.10
N LEU A 4 -6.63 -0.82 -3.18
CA LEU A 4 -5.43 -1.34 -2.56
C LEU A 4 -5.06 -0.47 -1.35
N LEU A 5 -5.26 -0.99 -0.14
CA LEU A 5 -5.12 -0.23 1.09
C LEU A 5 -3.66 -0.22 1.59
N ASP A 6 -3.16 0.97 1.92
CA ASP A 6 -1.88 1.21 2.59
C ASP A 6 -1.95 0.87 4.09
N ALA A 7 -0.81 0.52 4.71
CA ALA A 7 -0.67 0.37 6.16
C ALA A 7 -1.17 1.61 6.92
N ASN A 8 -0.99 2.80 6.33
CA ASN A 8 -1.43 4.06 6.93
C ASN A 8 -2.97 4.24 6.97
N VAL A 9 -3.74 3.35 6.35
CA VAL A 9 -5.20 3.28 6.53
C VAL A 9 -5.54 2.55 7.82
N PHE A 10 -4.81 1.47 8.14
CA PHE A 10 -5.10 0.59 9.27
C PHE A 10 -4.54 1.11 10.59
N ILE A 11 -3.28 1.55 10.61
CA ILE A 11 -2.58 1.92 11.85
C ILE A 11 -3.25 3.12 12.55
N PRO A 12 -3.55 4.23 11.85
CA PRO A 12 -4.25 5.35 12.48
C PRO A 12 -5.70 5.02 12.83
N ALA A 13 -6.38 4.19 12.03
CA ALA A 13 -7.75 3.76 12.29
C ALA A 13 -7.84 3.08 13.66
N LYS A 14 -6.99 2.08 13.90
CA LYS A 14 -6.90 1.39 15.19
C LYS A 14 -6.58 2.37 16.33
N ASN A 15 -5.63 3.27 16.14
CA ASN A 15 -5.16 4.18 17.20
C ASN A 15 -6.05 5.42 17.42
N SER A 16 -7.19 5.52 16.75
CA SER A 16 -8.08 6.68 16.79
C SER A 16 -9.54 6.27 16.98
N TYR A 17 -10.48 6.97 16.35
CA TYR A 17 -11.93 6.73 16.46
C TYR A 17 -12.41 5.38 15.88
N TYR A 18 -11.54 4.64 15.21
CA TYR A 18 -11.84 3.32 14.65
C TYR A 18 -11.14 2.17 15.39
N ALA A 19 -10.78 2.38 16.66
CA ALA A 19 -10.28 1.31 17.52
C ALA A 19 -11.26 0.13 17.56
N PHE A 20 -10.75 -1.09 17.75
CA PHE A 20 -11.55 -2.31 17.67
C PHE A 20 -12.70 -2.35 18.71
N ASP A 21 -12.47 -1.80 19.90
CA ASP A 21 -13.43 -1.71 20.99
C ASP A 21 -14.42 -0.53 20.85
N VAL A 22 -14.07 0.48 20.04
CA VAL A 22 -14.89 1.68 19.81
C VAL A 22 -15.77 1.54 18.57
N ALA A 23 -15.23 1.01 17.47
CA ALA A 23 -15.93 0.91 16.19
C ALA A 23 -15.68 -0.44 15.50
N PRO A 24 -16.16 -1.57 16.07
CA PRO A 24 -15.99 -2.90 15.48
C PRO A 24 -16.58 -3.00 14.06
N GLY A 25 -17.65 -2.25 13.79
CA GLY A 25 -18.29 -2.24 12.47
C GLY A 25 -17.39 -1.75 11.32
N PHE A 26 -16.33 -0.97 11.60
CA PHE A 26 -15.33 -0.63 10.58
C PHE A 26 -14.52 -1.85 10.16
N TRP A 27 -14.14 -2.70 11.12
CA TRP A 27 -13.38 -3.91 10.89
C TRP A 27 -14.24 -5.00 10.25
N ASP A 28 -15.48 -5.17 10.71
CA ASP A 28 -16.46 -6.07 10.05
C ASP A 28 -16.71 -5.64 8.59
N TRP A 29 -16.74 -4.33 8.34
CA TRP A 29 -16.87 -3.80 6.98
C TRP A 29 -15.64 -4.13 6.12
N LEU A 30 -14.41 -4.06 6.66
CA LEU A 30 -13.19 -4.44 5.96
C LEU A 30 -13.23 -5.91 5.51
N GLU A 31 -13.73 -6.82 6.34
CA GLU A 31 -13.94 -8.23 6.01
C GLU A 31 -14.96 -8.40 4.87
N HIS A 32 -16.05 -7.63 4.89
CA HIS A 32 -17.06 -7.66 3.84
C HIS A 32 -16.52 -7.15 2.49
N VAL A 33 -15.69 -6.10 2.49
CA VAL A 33 -15.11 -5.59 1.23
C VAL A 33 -14.01 -6.48 0.67
N GLU A 34 -13.32 -7.26 1.51
CA GLU A 34 -12.40 -8.32 1.07
C GLU A 34 -13.15 -9.44 0.36
N THR A 35 -14.16 -10.00 1.02
CA THR A 35 -14.93 -11.13 0.48
C THR A 35 -15.71 -10.77 -0.78
N SER A 36 -16.04 -9.49 -0.97
CA SER A 36 -16.65 -8.97 -2.20
C SER A 36 -15.65 -8.50 -3.27
N GLY A 37 -14.34 -8.66 -3.03
CA GLY A 37 -13.26 -8.30 -3.97
C GLY A 37 -13.12 -6.80 -4.21
N LYS A 38 -13.62 -5.97 -3.29
CA LYS A 38 -13.63 -4.49 -3.39
C LYS A 38 -12.43 -3.85 -2.73
N ALA A 39 -11.80 -4.50 -1.76
CA ALA A 39 -10.56 -4.03 -1.16
C ALA A 39 -9.59 -5.19 -0.93
N CYS A 40 -8.31 -4.89 -1.05
CA CYS A 40 -7.22 -5.79 -0.72
C CYS A 40 -5.99 -4.98 -0.28
N SER A 41 -4.93 -5.68 0.13
CA SER A 41 -3.61 -5.10 0.34
C SER A 41 -2.53 -6.11 -0.10
N ILE A 42 -1.26 -5.78 0.12
CA ILE A 42 -0.13 -6.63 -0.25
C ILE A 42 0.60 -7.20 0.97
N ASP A 43 1.36 -8.26 0.74
CA ASP A 43 2.18 -8.89 1.77
C ASP A 43 3.19 -7.97 2.46
N ALA A 44 3.64 -6.91 1.78
CA ALA A 44 4.52 -5.93 2.41
C ALA A 44 3.80 -5.17 3.52
N VAL A 45 2.58 -4.68 3.26
CA VAL A 45 1.72 -4.04 4.26
C VAL A 45 1.39 -5.03 5.37
N HIS A 46 1.08 -6.28 5.05
CA HIS A 46 0.86 -7.32 6.06
C HIS A 46 2.04 -7.42 7.04
N ARG A 47 3.28 -7.46 6.54
CA ARG A 47 4.48 -7.51 7.41
C ARG A 47 4.62 -6.28 8.30
N GLU A 48 4.27 -5.09 7.80
CA GLU A 48 4.26 -3.87 8.59
C GLU A 48 3.23 -3.92 9.72
N LEU A 49 2.01 -4.41 9.43
CA LEU A 49 0.98 -4.60 10.45
C LEU A 49 1.40 -5.63 11.51
N LEU A 50 2.05 -6.72 11.10
CA LEU A 50 2.56 -7.74 12.02
C LEU A 50 3.67 -7.22 12.94
N ALA A 51 4.45 -6.23 12.50
CA ALA A 51 5.54 -5.66 13.29
C ALA A 51 5.02 -4.88 14.52
N GLY A 52 3.75 -4.44 14.51
CA GLY A 52 3.12 -3.72 15.62
C GLY A 52 2.89 -4.56 16.88
N GLN A 53 2.82 -5.90 16.76
CA GLN A 53 2.63 -6.84 17.89
C GLN A 53 1.45 -6.49 18.81
N ASP A 54 0.31 -6.13 18.22
CA ASP A 54 -0.87 -5.65 18.91
C ASP A 54 -2.16 -6.26 18.32
N GLU A 55 -3.33 -5.79 18.74
CA GLU A 55 -4.63 -6.27 18.21
C GLU A 55 -4.78 -6.16 16.67
N LEU A 56 -4.13 -5.18 16.03
CA LEU A 56 -4.12 -5.07 14.56
C LEU A 56 -3.24 -6.16 13.94
N SER A 57 -2.14 -6.51 14.60
CA SER A 57 -1.33 -7.65 14.18
C SER A 57 -2.11 -8.98 14.27
N ASP A 58 -2.95 -9.15 15.29
CA ASP A 58 -3.78 -10.35 15.43
C ASP A 58 -4.89 -10.40 14.37
N TRP A 59 -5.54 -9.25 14.09
CA TRP A 59 -6.49 -9.14 12.97
C TRP A 59 -5.81 -9.44 11.63
N ALA A 60 -4.61 -8.92 11.39
CA ALA A 60 -3.88 -9.17 10.15
C ALA A 60 -3.53 -10.66 9.97
N ARG A 61 -3.18 -11.38 11.06
CA ARG A 61 -2.91 -12.83 11.03
C ARG A 61 -4.14 -13.64 10.65
N SER A 62 -5.31 -13.30 11.18
CA SER A 62 -6.55 -14.03 10.85
C SER A 62 -7.06 -13.72 9.43
N HIS A 63 -6.66 -12.58 8.85
CA HIS A 63 -7.11 -12.12 7.54
C HIS A 63 -6.05 -12.24 6.44
N LYS A 64 -5.31 -13.35 6.41
CA LYS A 64 -4.24 -13.55 5.42
C LYS A 64 -4.73 -13.47 3.96
N GLY A 65 -5.99 -13.82 3.69
CA GLY A 65 -6.61 -13.71 2.35
C GLY A 65 -6.68 -12.29 1.81
N PHE A 66 -6.66 -11.28 2.69
CA PHE A 66 -6.66 -9.86 2.32
C PHE A 66 -5.35 -9.42 1.63
N PHE A 67 -4.25 -10.15 1.86
CA PHE A 67 -2.90 -9.72 1.49
C PHE A 67 -2.29 -10.58 0.38
N PHE A 68 -1.99 -9.94 -0.75
CA PHE A 68 -1.47 -10.61 -1.94
C PHE A 68 0.05 -10.50 -2.07
N SER A 69 0.69 -11.61 -2.44
CA SER A 69 2.09 -11.62 -2.83
C SER A 69 2.28 -11.06 -4.24
N PRO A 70 3.39 -10.35 -4.53
CA PRO A 70 3.73 -9.95 -5.88
C PRO A 70 3.85 -11.17 -6.81
N ASP A 71 3.10 -11.15 -7.90
CA ASP A 71 3.13 -12.16 -8.96
C ASP A 71 3.92 -11.68 -10.19
N GLN A 72 3.96 -12.48 -11.25
CA GLN A 72 4.68 -12.12 -12.48
C GLN A 72 4.13 -10.84 -13.13
N ARG A 73 2.82 -10.57 -13.03
CA ARG A 73 2.23 -9.32 -13.55
C ARG A 73 2.73 -8.12 -12.76
N THR A 74 2.74 -8.23 -11.43
CA THR A 74 3.29 -7.20 -10.53
C THR A 74 4.77 -6.93 -10.84
N ILE A 75 5.57 -7.98 -11.00
CA ILE A 75 7.01 -7.87 -11.31
C ILE A 75 7.25 -7.18 -12.65
N SER A 76 6.37 -7.35 -13.64
CA SER A 76 6.52 -6.68 -14.95
C SER A 76 6.51 -5.16 -14.87
N TRP A 77 5.93 -4.58 -13.81
CA TRP A 77 5.88 -3.14 -13.56
C TRP A 77 7.11 -2.59 -12.81
N PHE A 78 8.00 -3.46 -12.33
CA PHE A 78 9.19 -3.00 -11.59
C PHE A 78 10.12 -2.17 -12.47
N GLN A 79 10.39 -2.62 -13.69
CA GLN A 79 11.27 -1.90 -14.62
C GLN A 79 10.73 -0.52 -15.01
N PRO A 80 9.46 -0.38 -15.47
CA PRO A 80 8.86 0.93 -15.73
C PRO A 80 8.95 1.89 -14.55
N LEU A 81 8.64 1.41 -13.34
CA LEU A 81 8.61 2.22 -12.14
C LEU A 81 10.03 2.68 -11.71
N ILE A 82 11.02 1.78 -11.79
CA ILE A 82 12.43 2.10 -11.55
C ILE A 82 12.94 3.12 -12.56
N GLN A 83 12.66 2.91 -13.86
CA GLN A 83 13.08 3.84 -14.91
C GLN A 83 12.51 5.24 -14.71
N TRP A 84 11.23 5.34 -14.39
CA TRP A 84 10.61 6.63 -14.05
C TRP A 84 11.29 7.27 -12.85
N ALA A 85 11.52 6.52 -11.76
CA ALA A 85 12.15 7.06 -10.55
C ALA A 85 13.56 7.60 -10.82
N HIS A 86 14.35 6.92 -11.66
CA HIS A 86 15.69 7.38 -12.06
C HIS A 86 15.69 8.63 -12.94
N GLN A 87 14.60 8.93 -13.65
CA GLN A 87 14.46 10.16 -14.44
C GLN A 87 14.10 11.38 -13.57
N GLN A 88 13.72 11.17 -12.31
CA GLN A 88 13.41 12.24 -11.36
C GLN A 88 14.65 12.73 -10.60
N HIS A 89 14.54 13.87 -9.95
CA HIS A 89 15.61 14.49 -9.15
C HIS A 89 15.73 13.95 -7.71
N PHE A 90 15.39 12.68 -7.50
CA PHE A 90 15.52 12.01 -6.21
C PHE A 90 16.99 11.81 -5.82
N THR A 91 17.27 11.84 -4.51
CA THR A 91 18.60 11.47 -4.02
C THR A 91 18.82 9.97 -4.17
N PRO A 92 20.08 9.50 -4.27
CA PRO A 92 20.38 8.06 -4.28
C PRO A 92 19.81 7.31 -3.07
N ALA A 93 19.79 7.95 -1.89
CA ALA A 93 19.17 7.39 -0.70
C ALA A 93 17.66 7.19 -0.84
N ALA A 94 16.95 8.14 -1.47
CA ALA A 94 15.52 8.03 -1.72
C ALA A 94 15.19 6.91 -2.72
N LEU A 95 15.98 6.79 -3.79
CA LEU A 95 15.85 5.71 -4.78
C LEU A 95 16.10 4.34 -4.16
N ASN A 96 17.15 4.20 -3.36
CA ASN A 96 17.46 2.96 -2.66
C ASN A 96 16.34 2.60 -1.67
N ALA A 97 15.86 3.57 -0.89
CA ALA A 97 14.76 3.35 0.05
C ALA A 97 13.46 2.93 -0.66
N PHE A 98 13.18 3.46 -1.85
CA PHE A 98 12.00 3.09 -2.62
C PHE A 98 12.15 1.68 -3.24
N THR A 99 13.30 1.37 -3.83
CA THR A 99 13.53 0.13 -4.59
C THR A 99 13.92 -1.09 -3.75
N ALA A 100 14.35 -0.90 -2.49
CA ALA A 100 14.76 -1.98 -1.58
C ALA A 100 13.59 -2.80 -1.00
N SER A 101 12.59 -3.15 -1.82
CA SER A 101 11.37 -3.89 -1.43
C SER A 101 10.48 -3.15 -0.42
N ASN A 102 10.41 -1.83 -0.53
CA ASN A 102 9.48 -1.02 0.26
C ASN A 102 8.02 -1.33 -0.12
N ALA A 103 7.11 -1.29 0.85
CA ALA A 103 5.68 -1.48 0.60
C ALA A 103 5.17 -0.50 -0.46
N ASP A 104 5.60 0.76 -0.41
CA ASP A 104 5.26 1.81 -1.38
C ASP A 104 5.51 1.37 -2.83
N PHE A 105 6.68 0.80 -3.12
CA PHE A 105 7.06 0.35 -4.47
C PHE A 105 6.21 -0.83 -4.94
N LEU A 106 6.03 -1.82 -4.06
CA LEU A 106 5.24 -3.01 -4.37
C LEU A 106 3.77 -2.68 -4.55
N MET A 107 3.23 -1.72 -3.78
CA MET A 107 1.85 -1.27 -3.89
C MET A 107 1.57 -0.63 -5.24
N VAL A 108 2.42 0.31 -5.67
CA VAL A 108 2.25 0.99 -6.97
C VAL A 108 2.36 -0.03 -8.11
N ALA A 109 3.34 -0.92 -8.07
CA ALA A 109 3.51 -1.96 -9.08
C ALA A 109 2.31 -2.92 -9.14
N HIS A 110 1.77 -3.33 -8.00
CA HIS A 110 0.62 -4.22 -7.94
C HIS A 110 -0.66 -3.52 -8.43
N ALA A 111 -0.87 -2.27 -8.02
CA ALA A 111 -2.01 -1.48 -8.50
C ALA A 111 -1.96 -1.25 -10.01
N ALA A 112 -0.78 -0.98 -10.57
CA ALA A 112 -0.59 -0.86 -12.02
C ALA A 112 -0.86 -2.18 -12.76
N ALA A 113 -0.44 -3.31 -12.19
CA ALA A 113 -0.64 -4.63 -12.79
C ALA A 113 -2.11 -5.06 -12.89
N TYR A 114 -2.94 -4.65 -11.93
CA TYR A 114 -4.33 -5.09 -11.81
C TYR A 114 -5.36 -3.97 -12.04
N GLY A 115 -4.92 -2.75 -12.34
CA GLY A 115 -5.81 -1.60 -12.52
C GLY A 115 -6.55 -1.22 -11.24
N LEU A 116 -5.89 -1.33 -10.09
CA LEU A 116 -6.46 -1.02 -8.78
C LEU A 116 -6.33 0.47 -8.47
N THR A 117 -7.10 0.92 -7.49
CA THR A 117 -6.96 2.27 -6.92
C THR A 117 -6.24 2.18 -5.60
N VAL A 118 -5.11 2.86 -5.45
CA VAL A 118 -4.39 2.91 -4.17
C VAL A 118 -5.20 3.78 -3.20
N VAL A 119 -5.24 3.40 -1.93
CA VAL A 119 -5.83 4.23 -0.87
C VAL A 119 -4.73 4.47 0.15
N THR A 120 -4.27 5.71 0.21
CA THR A 120 -3.19 6.14 1.11
C THR A 120 -3.54 7.51 1.70
N HIS A 121 -3.05 7.77 2.91
CA HIS A 121 -3.10 9.10 3.52
C HIS A 121 -1.93 10.00 3.10
N GLU A 122 -1.06 9.55 2.20
CA GLU A 122 0.03 10.36 1.67
C GLU A 122 -0.46 11.41 0.66
N VAL A 123 0.15 12.60 0.71
CA VAL A 123 -0.12 13.70 -0.24
C VAL A 123 1.01 13.77 -1.27
N ALA A 124 0.64 14.02 -2.53
CA ALA A 124 1.59 14.24 -3.63
C ALA A 124 2.54 15.40 -3.33
N ASP A 125 3.80 15.23 -3.69
CA ASP A 125 4.81 16.28 -3.59
C ASP A 125 5.87 16.09 -4.68
N SER A 126 5.57 16.62 -5.86
CA SER A 126 6.46 16.60 -7.01
C SER A 126 7.78 17.35 -6.79
N GLY A 127 7.91 18.13 -5.70
CA GLY A 127 9.14 18.78 -5.28
C GLY A 127 10.00 17.93 -4.34
N SER A 128 9.48 16.79 -3.86
CA SER A 128 10.20 15.92 -2.93
C SER A 128 11.41 15.30 -3.60
N ARG A 129 12.60 15.61 -3.09
CA ARG A 129 13.86 14.98 -3.52
C ARG A 129 14.32 13.86 -2.61
N LYS A 130 13.84 13.85 -1.37
CA LYS A 130 14.33 12.95 -0.29
C LYS A 130 13.49 11.69 -0.12
N ARG A 131 12.29 11.64 -0.70
CA ARG A 131 11.40 10.48 -0.65
C ARG A 131 10.56 10.41 -1.91
N VAL A 132 10.43 9.22 -2.48
CA VAL A 132 9.45 8.94 -3.54
C VAL A 132 8.08 8.80 -2.90
N LYS A 133 7.11 9.61 -3.33
CA LYS A 133 5.74 9.60 -2.82
C LYS A 133 4.91 8.59 -3.59
N ILE A 134 4.06 7.83 -2.89
CA ILE A 134 3.10 6.89 -3.51
C ILE A 134 2.24 7.61 -4.56
N PRO A 135 1.61 8.76 -4.25
CA PRO A 135 0.88 9.57 -5.22
C PRO A 135 1.60 9.87 -6.55
N ASP A 136 2.85 10.30 -6.47
CA ASP A 136 3.64 10.70 -7.65
C ASP A 136 3.98 9.47 -8.51
N ALA A 137 4.30 8.36 -7.84
CA ALA A 137 4.54 7.08 -8.49
C ALA A 137 3.26 6.51 -9.14
N CYS A 138 2.10 6.63 -8.48
CA CYS A 138 0.80 6.25 -9.03
C CYS A 138 0.48 7.06 -10.28
N ASN A 139 0.62 8.38 -10.22
CA ASN A 139 0.39 9.27 -11.37
C ASN A 139 1.28 8.89 -12.56
N ALA A 140 2.55 8.56 -12.31
CA ALA A 140 3.48 8.15 -13.36
C ALA A 140 3.10 6.84 -14.05
N MET A 141 2.51 5.90 -13.30
CA MET A 141 2.09 4.58 -13.80
C MET A 141 0.64 4.56 -14.31
N GLY A 142 -0.08 5.70 -14.28
CA GLY A 142 -1.49 5.77 -14.67
C GLY A 142 -2.44 5.10 -13.68
N VAL A 143 -2.03 4.99 -12.42
CA VAL A 143 -2.80 4.39 -11.32
C VAL A 143 -3.57 5.48 -10.58
N SER A 144 -4.85 5.22 -10.29
CA SER A 144 -5.66 6.10 -9.43
C SER A 144 -5.27 5.92 -7.96
N TRP A 145 -5.29 7.00 -7.18
CA TRP A 145 -4.93 7.00 -5.76
C TRP A 145 -5.72 8.04 -4.96
#